data_AF-W7SZS3-F1
#
_entry.id   AF-W7SZS3-F1
#
_cell.length_a   1.000
_cell.length_b   1.000
_cell.length_c   1.000
_cell.angle_alpha   90.00
_cell.angle_beta   90.00
_cell.angle_gamma   90.00
#
_symmetry.space_group_name_H-M   'P 1'
#
loop_
_entity.id
_entity.type
_entity.pdbx_description
1 polymer ?
#
loop_
_entity_poly.entity_id
_entity_poly.type
_entity_poly.pdbx_seq_one_letter_code
_entity_poly.pdbx_strand_id
1 'polypeptide(L)' 'MASFFGGIVGQEVLKACSGKFSPIKQWFYFDALECLPTEPVSEAEAAPLNCRYDGQIAVFGKSVQREANKG' A
#
# COMPACT_ATOMS: atom_id res chain seq x y z
N MET A 1 -2.02 1.55 0.20
CA MET A 1 -2.35 0.13 -0.04
C MET A 1 -3.55 -0.36 0.79
N ALA A 2 -3.53 -0.26 2.12
CA ALA A 2 -4.59 -0.80 2.98
C ALA A 2 -6.01 -0.31 2.63
N SER A 3 -6.18 0.96 2.27
CA SER A 3 -7.49 1.52 1.86
C SER A 3 -8.05 0.88 0.58
N PHE A 4 -7.22 0.75 -0.46
CA PHE A 4 -7.60 0.15 -1.74
C PHE A 4 -8.06 -1.30 -1.56
N PHE A 5 -7.20 -2.14 -0.95
CA PHE A 5 -7.57 -3.52 -0.68
C PHE A 5 -8.72 -3.65 0.32
N GLY A 6 -8.78 -2.79 1.34
CA GLY A 6 -9.88 -2.77 2.30
C GLY A 6 -11.24 -2.52 1.64
N GLY A 7 -11.31 -1.61 0.68
CA GLY A 7 -12.52 -1.38 -0.12
C GLY A 7 -12.91 -2.59 -0.95
N ILE A 8 -11.95 -3.22 -1.64
CA ILE A 8 -12.19 -4.42 -2.45
C ILE A 8 -12.67 -5.57 -1.55
N VAL A 9 -11.92 -5.89 -0.50
CA VAL A 9 -12.24 -6.99 0.42
C VAL A 9 -13.57 -6.74 1.12
N GLY A 10 -13.82 -5.52 1.57
CA GLY A 10 -15.10 -5.15 2.17
C GLY A 10 -16.27 -5.38 1.21
N GLN A 11 -16.13 -5.01 -0.06
CA GLN A 11 -17.15 -5.27 -1.07
C GLN A 11 -17.31 -6.77 -1.36
N GLU A 12 -16.22 -7.56 -1.42
CA GLU A 12 -16.30 -9.01 -1.60
C GLU A 12 -17.04 -9.70 -0.45
N VAL A 13 -16.86 -9.24 0.80
CA VAL A 13 -17.64 -9.73 1.94
C VAL A 13 -19.14 -9.47 1.73
N LEU A 14 -19.52 -8.28 1.26
CA LEU A 14 -20.92 -7.99 0.96
C LEU A 14 -21.49 -8.89 -0.15
N LYS A 15 -20.70 -9.16 -1.20
CA LYS A 15 -21.11 -10.09 -2.27
C LYS A 15 -21.36 -11.50 -1.73
N ALA A 16 -20.45 -11.99 -0.89
CA ALA A 16 -20.56 -13.32 -0.27
C ALA A 16 -21.80 -13.44 0.63
N CYS A 17 -22.08 -12.43 1.47
CA CYS A 17 -23.18 -12.47 2.42
C CYS A 17 -24.56 -12.20 1.79
N SER A 18 -24.63 -11.45 0.68
CA SER A 18 -25.90 -11.05 0.07
C SER A 18 -26.27 -11.82 -1.20
N GLY A 19 -25.31 -12.51 -1.83
CA GLY A 19 -25.50 -13.12 -3.15
C GLY A 19 -25.67 -12.09 -4.29
N LYS A 20 -25.39 -10.81 -4.03
CA LYS A 20 -25.56 -9.71 -5.00
C LYS A 20 -24.21 -9.30 -5.61
N PHE A 21 -24.23 -9.04 -6.92
CA PHE A 21 -23.07 -8.73 -7.79
C PHE A 21 -22.13 -9.92 -8.05
N SER A 22 -21.31 -9.78 -9.08
CA SER A 22 -20.33 -10.81 -9.47
C SER A 22 -19.09 -10.72 -8.57
N PRO A 23 -18.72 -11.81 -7.87
CA PRO A 23 -17.49 -11.86 -7.07
C PRO A 23 -16.27 -11.92 -7.98
N ILE A 24 -15.12 -11.53 -7.43
CA ILE A 24 -13.83 -11.83 -8.03
C ILE A 24 -13.67 -13.36 -8.05
N LYS A 25 -13.27 -13.93 -9.20
CA LYS A 25 -13.11 -15.38 -9.39
C LYS A 25 -11.70 -15.68 -9.91
N GLN A 26 -10.74 -16.17 -9.12
CA GLN A 26 -10.68 -16.28 -7.65
C GLN A 26 -9.48 -15.50 -7.09
N TRP A 27 -8.50 -15.22 -7.94
CA TRP A 27 -7.25 -14.57 -7.60
C TRP A 27 -7.26 -13.16 -8.16
N PHE A 28 -6.72 -12.22 -7.39
CA PHE A 28 -6.55 -10.84 -7.79
C PHE A 28 -5.17 -10.38 -7.34
N TYR A 29 -4.30 -10.13 -8.32
CA TYR A 29 -2.96 -9.60 -8.11
C TYR A 29 -2.95 -8.15 -8.56
N PHE A 30 -2.37 -7.28 -7.73
CA PHE A 30 -2.23 -5.86 -8.00
C PHE A 30 -0.91 -5.38 -7.43
N ASP A 31 -0.22 -4.57 -8.22
CA ASP A 31 0.94 -3.81 -7.81
C ASP A 31 0.78 -2.34 -8.25
N ALA A 32 1.64 -1.49 -7.69
CA ALA A 32 1.75 -0.09 -8.06
C ALA A 32 3.22 0.29 -8.06
N LEU A 33 4.05 -0.51 -8.73
CA LEU A 33 5.50 -0.35 -8.73
C LEU A 33 5.93 0.98 -9.35
N GLU A 34 5.10 1.56 -10.22
CA GLU A 34 5.29 2.90 -10.80
C GLU A 34 5.28 4.01 -9.75
N CYS A 35 4.78 3.75 -8.54
CA CYS A 35 4.83 4.71 -7.44
C CYS A 35 6.21 4.78 -6.77
N LEU A 36 7.09 3.80 -7.00
CA LEU A 36 8.42 3.79 -6.40
C LEU A 36 9.27 4.98 -6.88
N PRO A 37 10.24 5.45 -6.08
CA PRO A 37 11.19 6.46 -6.53
C PRO A 37 11.96 5.97 -7.76
N THR A 38 12.32 6.89 -8.66
CA THR A 38 13.06 6.56 -9.89
C THR A 38 14.38 5.85 -9.60
N GLU A 39 15.08 6.29 -8.55
CA GLU A 39 16.31 5.65 -8.09
C GLU A 39 16.00 4.62 -7.00
N PRO A 40 16.68 3.46 -7.00
CA PRO A 40 16.48 2.44 -5.98
C PRO A 40 16.69 2.97 -4.55
N VAL A 41 15.79 2.60 -3.64
CA VAL A 41 15.90 2.96 -2.22
C VAL A 41 17.01 2.13 -1.58
N SER A 42 18.03 2.78 -1.04
CA SER A 42 19.12 2.10 -0.32
C SER A 42 18.67 1.55 1.04
N GLU A 43 19.39 0.56 1.57
CA GLU A 43 19.11 0.00 2.92
C GLU A 43 19.14 1.08 4.01
N ALA A 44 20.05 2.05 3.90
CA ALA A 44 20.14 3.16 4.85
C ALA A 44 18.96 4.14 4.77
N GLU A 45 18.32 4.25 3.60
CA GLU A 45 17.09 5.05 3.42
C GLU A 45 15.85 4.31 3.92
N ALA A 46 15.82 2.98 3.79
CA ALA A 46 14.71 2.12 4.23
C ALA A 46 14.78 1.70 5.71
N ALA A 47 15.90 1.99 6.40
CA ALA A 47 16.10 1.63 7.80
C ALA A 47 15.02 2.23 8.72
N PRO A 48 14.50 1.46 9.70
CA PRO A 48 13.46 1.93 10.61
C PRO A 48 13.96 3.07 11.50
N LEU A 49 13.08 4.02 11.80
CA LEU A 49 13.36 5.14 12.70
C LEU A 49 12.59 5.04 14.03
N ASN A 50 11.90 3.91 14.26
CA ASN A 50 10.99 3.69 15.39
C ASN A 50 9.89 4.75 15.45
N CYS A 51 9.22 4.97 14.32
CA CYS A 51 8.18 5.98 14.16
C CYS A 51 6.93 5.44 13.48
N ARG A 52 5.84 6.19 13.54
CA ARG A 52 4.55 5.82 12.92
C ARG A 52 4.61 5.66 11.39
N TYR A 53 5.69 6.11 10.75
CA TYR A 53 5.87 6.07 9.30
C TYR A 53 6.85 4.97 8.84
N ASP A 54 7.36 4.13 9.73
CA ASP A 54 8.37 3.11 9.39
C ASP A 54 7.91 2.17 8.25
N GLY A 55 6.62 1.83 8.18
CA GLY A 55 6.07 1.04 7.08
C GLY A 55 6.11 1.75 5.72
N GLN A 56 5.98 3.08 5.70
CA GLN A 56 6.12 3.89 4.47
C GLN A 56 7.59 4.12 4.12
N ILE A 57 8.44 4.36 5.13
CA ILE A 57 9.88 4.55 4.99
C ILE A 57 10.54 3.29 4.39
N ALA A 58 10.10 2.09 4.82
CA ALA A 58 10.63 0.83 4.29
C ALA A 58 10.44 0.66 2.77
N VAL A 59 9.49 1.38 2.15
CA VAL A 59 9.18 1.30 0.72
C VAL A 59 9.73 2.50 -0.06
N PHE A 60 9.56 3.72 0.45
CA PHE A 60 9.90 4.95 -0.28
C PHE A 60 11.17 5.65 0.22
N GLY A 61 11.69 5.25 1.39
CA GLY A 61 12.83 5.88 2.03
C GLY A 61 12.48 7.11 2.89
N LYS A 62 13.36 7.39 3.87
CA LYS A 62 13.19 8.52 4.80
C LYS A 62 13.25 9.89 4.11
N SER A 63 13.96 10.04 2.99
CA SER A 63 14.01 11.30 2.25
C SER A 63 12.65 11.68 1.66
N VAL A 64 11.97 10.73 0.99
CA VAL A 64 10.61 10.94 0.46
C VAL A 64 9.61 11.22 1.60
N GLN A 65 9.72 10.48 2.71
CA GLN A 65 8.88 10.72 3.88
C GLN A 65 9.05 12.14 4.46
N ARG A 66 10.27 12.67 4.47
CA ARG A 66 10.54 14.04 4.92
C ARG A 66 9.88 15.06 4.01
N GLU A 67 9.95 14.89 2.69
CA GLU A 67 9.26 15.78 1.74
C GLU A 67 7.74 15.75 1.96
N ALA A 68 7.15 14.57 2.18
CA ALA A 68 5.71 14.42 2.43
C ALA A 68 5.24 15.12 3.72
N ASN A 69 6.12 15.27 4.71
CA ASN A 69 5.81 15.92 5.99
C ASN A 69 6.01 17.44 5.97
N LYS A 70 6.47 18.04 4.86
CA LYS A 70 6.65 19.51 4.75
C LYS A 70 5.35 20.28 4.53
N GLY A 71 4.22 19.57 4.40
CA GLY A 71 2.88 20.14 4.24
C GLY A 71 2.21 20.55 5.55
#